data_AF-A0AAJ2GYX2-F1
#
_entry.id   AF-A0AAJ2GYX2-F1
#
_cell.length_a   1.000
_cell.length_b   1.000
_cell.length_c   1.000
_cell.angle_alpha   90.00
_cell.angle_beta   90.00
_cell.angle_gamma   90.00
#
_symmetry.space_group_name_H-M   'P 1'
#
loop_
_entity.id
_entity.type
_entity.pdbx_description
1 polymer ?
#
loop_
_entity_poly.entity_id
_entity_poly.type
_entity_poly.pdbx_seq_one_letter_code
_entity_poly.pdbx_strand_id
1 'polypeptide(L)'
;LFVEQALNHHAQRLPELLPSQFVTHYDMQAALRYVHQPPANANIFELIEGKHPAQQRLIFEELVAHQISLLTRRYYIQSIAAPVISPSKQIASQLVAQLPFQPTNAQVRVSAEILADLKQNKPMLRLVQGDVGA
;
A
#
# COMPACT_ATOMS: atom_id res chain seq x y z
N LEU A 1 -13.89 -30.72 4.09
CA LEU A 1 -15.00 -30.70 5.08
C LEU A 1 -15.29 -29.30 5.61
N PHE A 2 -14.44 -28.66 6.43
CA PHE A 2 -14.76 -27.33 6.98
C PHE A 2 -14.81 -26.18 5.96
N VAL A 3 -13.85 -26.11 5.03
CA VAL A 3 -13.83 -25.08 3.96
C VAL A 3 -15.04 -25.22 3.04
N GLU A 4 -15.39 -26.45 2.67
CA GLU A 4 -16.56 -26.75 1.85
C GLU A 4 -17.88 -26.35 2.53
N GLN A 5 -18.05 -26.70 3.81
CA GLN A 5 -19.22 -26.26 4.59
C GLN A 5 -19.28 -24.74 4.67
N ALA A 6 -18.14 -24.07 4.91
CA ALA A 6 -18.07 -22.62 4.95
C ALA A 6 -18.48 -21.98 3.62
N LEU A 7 -17.98 -22.50 2.49
CA LEU A 7 -18.34 -22.01 1.16
C LEU A 7 -19.83 -22.21 0.86
N ASN A 8 -20.39 -23.36 1.23
CA ASN A 8 -21.80 -23.66 0.99
C ASN A 8 -22.74 -22.78 1.82
N HIS A 9 -22.38 -22.47 3.07
CA HIS A 9 -23.22 -21.68 3.98
C HIS A 9 -23.01 -20.17 3.92
N HIS A 10 -21.81 -19.71 3.55
CA HIS A 10 -21.43 -18.30 3.69
C HIS A 10 -21.04 -17.61 2.38
N ALA A 11 -20.58 -18.33 1.34
CA ALA A 11 -20.12 -17.65 0.12
C ALA A 11 -21.23 -16.82 -0.55
N GLN A 12 -22.48 -17.30 -0.50
CA GLN A 12 -23.63 -16.59 -1.07
C GLN A 12 -23.94 -15.25 -0.39
N ARG A 13 -23.45 -15.04 0.83
CA ARG A 13 -23.66 -13.81 1.60
C ARG A 13 -22.58 -12.77 1.34
N LEU A 14 -21.52 -13.13 0.61
CA LEU A 14 -20.46 -12.20 0.27
C LEU A 14 -20.93 -11.28 -0.85
N PRO A 15 -20.94 -9.96 -0.62
CA PRO A 15 -21.29 -9.00 -1.65
C PRO A 15 -20.19 -8.95 -2.72
N GLU A 16 -20.57 -8.61 -3.95
CA GLU A 16 -19.61 -8.17 -4.95
C GLU A 16 -19.26 -6.70 -4.66
N LEU A 17 -18.00 -6.47 -4.29
CA LEU A 17 -17.51 -5.14 -3.90
C LEU A 17 -16.87 -4.40 -5.07
N LEU A 18 -16.35 -5.14 -6.06
CA LEU A 18 -15.75 -4.52 -7.22
C LEU A 18 -16.85 -3.95 -8.13
N PRO A 19 -16.69 -2.70 -8.61
CA PRO A 19 -17.54 -2.17 -9.66
C PRO A 19 -17.56 -3.10 -10.87
N SER A 20 -18.72 -3.21 -11.54
CA SER A 20 -18.94 -4.15 -12.65
C SER A 20 -17.91 -4.05 -13.79
N GLN A 21 -17.36 -2.87 -14.02
CA GLN A 21 -16.30 -2.63 -15.02
C GLN A 21 -14.95 -3.30 -14.68
N PHE A 22 -14.73 -3.67 -13.41
CA PHE A 22 -13.52 -4.36 -12.94
C PHE A 22 -13.75 -5.85 -12.68
N VAL A 23 -15.01 -6.28 -12.65
CA VAL A 23 -15.36 -7.71 -12.61
C VAL A 23 -15.11 -8.27 -14.00
N THR A 24 -14.23 -9.27 -14.10
CA THR A 24 -13.86 -9.89 -15.38
C THR A 24 -14.47 -11.29 -15.51
N HIS A 25 -13.66 -12.33 -15.39
CA HIS A 25 -14.03 -13.71 -15.69
C HIS A 25 -14.72 -14.42 -14.51
N TYR A 26 -14.54 -13.90 -13.29
CA TYR A 26 -15.06 -14.48 -12.06
C TYR A 26 -15.63 -13.37 -11.17
N ASP A 27 -16.84 -13.60 -10.64
CA ASP A 27 -17.34 -12.87 -9.48
C ASP A 27 -16.70 -13.38 -8.18
N MET A 28 -16.96 -12.70 -7.06
CA MET A 28 -16.43 -13.06 -5.73
C MET A 28 -16.67 -14.53 -5.37
N GLN A 29 -17.89 -15.02 -5.57
CA GLN A 29 -18.29 -16.35 -5.11
C GLN A 29 -17.66 -17.44 -5.98
N ALA A 30 -17.65 -17.25 -7.30
CA ALA A 30 -17.05 -18.14 -8.27
C ALA A 30 -15.53 -18.21 -8.08
N ALA A 31 -14.88 -17.07 -7.82
CA ALA A 31 -13.44 -17.02 -7.57
C ALA A 31 -13.05 -17.79 -6.31
N LEU A 32 -13.73 -17.55 -5.19
CA LEU A 32 -13.48 -18.25 -3.92
C LEU A 32 -13.70 -19.75 -4.06
N ARG A 33 -14.81 -20.17 -4.72
CA ARG A 33 -15.08 -21.59 -4.96
C ARG A 33 -14.00 -22.22 -5.81
N TYR A 34 -13.56 -21.58 -6.89
CA TYR A 34 -12.54 -22.14 -7.76
C TYR A 34 -11.20 -22.36 -7.04
N VAL A 35 -10.76 -21.39 -6.24
CA VAL A 35 -9.48 -21.48 -5.53
C VAL A 35 -9.50 -22.54 -4.43
N HIS A 36 -10.62 -22.69 -3.72
CA HIS A 36 -10.74 -23.64 -2.61
C HIS A 36 -11.26 -25.03 -3.01
N GLN A 37 -11.97 -25.13 -4.14
CA GLN A 37 -12.52 -26.35 -4.71
C GLN A 37 -12.30 -26.37 -6.24
N PRO A 38 -11.02 -26.43 -6.68
CA PRO A 38 -10.72 -26.48 -8.10
C PRO A 38 -11.31 -27.74 -8.74
N PRO A 39 -11.88 -27.64 -9.95
CA PRO A 39 -12.38 -28.83 -10.66
C PRO A 39 -11.23 -29.79 -10.99
N ALA A 40 -11.55 -31.06 -11.26
CA ALA A 40 -10.55 -32.11 -11.51
C ALA A 40 -9.62 -31.81 -12.71
N ASN A 41 -10.08 -31.00 -13.67
CA ASN A 41 -9.33 -30.56 -14.84
C ASN A 41 -8.73 -29.15 -14.69
N ALA A 42 -8.71 -28.58 -13.48
CA ALA A 42 -8.13 -27.28 -13.24
C ALA A 42 -6.65 -27.24 -13.64
N ASN A 43 -6.21 -26.12 -14.22
CA ASN A 43 -4.80 -25.89 -14.47
C ASN A 43 -4.09 -25.55 -13.16
N ILE A 44 -3.60 -26.60 -12.47
CA ILE A 44 -2.94 -26.48 -11.17
C ILE A 44 -1.66 -25.63 -11.28
N PHE A 45 -0.95 -25.68 -12.41
CA PHE A 45 0.26 -24.87 -12.60
C PHE A 45 -0.04 -23.37 -12.55
N GLU A 46 -1.11 -22.92 -13.20
CA GLU A 46 -1.55 -21.52 -13.11
C GLU A 46 -1.95 -21.11 -11.70
N LEU A 47 -2.56 -22.03 -10.94
CA LEU A 47 -2.93 -21.78 -9.54
C LEU A 47 -1.70 -21.65 -8.63
N ILE A 48 -0.68 -22.48 -8.85
CA ILE A 48 0.58 -22.43 -8.08
C ILE A 48 1.35 -21.14 -8.41
N GLU A 49 1.38 -20.74 -9.67
CA GLU A 49 2.03 -19.49 -10.10
C GLU A 49 1.21 -18.23 -9.78
N GLY A 50 0.00 -18.38 -9.24
CA GLY A 50 -0.89 -17.27 -8.92
C GLY A 50 -1.52 -16.60 -10.14
N LYS A 51 -1.37 -17.16 -11.35
CA LYS A 51 -1.77 -16.53 -12.62
C LYS A 51 -3.23 -16.79 -13.01
N HIS A 52 -3.89 -17.75 -12.35
CA HIS A 52 -5.26 -18.10 -12.69
C HIS A 52 -6.21 -16.89 -12.47
N PRO A 53 -7.16 -16.59 -13.39
CA PRO A 53 -8.00 -15.39 -13.30
C PRO A 53 -8.82 -15.30 -12.00
N ALA A 54 -9.27 -16.43 -11.44
CA ALA A 54 -9.95 -16.46 -10.14
C ALA A 54 -9.06 -15.95 -9.00
N GLN A 55 -7.77 -16.32 -8.99
CA GLN A 55 -6.82 -15.84 -7.98
C GLN A 55 -6.45 -14.37 -8.23
N GLN A 56 -6.19 -14.00 -9.49
CA GLN A 56 -5.88 -12.62 -9.86
C GLN A 56 -6.99 -11.65 -9.45
N ARG A 57 -8.27 -12.04 -9.60
CA ARG A 57 -9.40 -11.28 -9.10
C ARG A 57 -9.34 -11.07 -7.58
N LEU A 58 -9.06 -12.12 -6.80
CA LEU A 58 -8.99 -12.03 -5.33
C LEU A 58 -7.80 -11.18 -4.87
N ILE A 59 -6.64 -11.38 -5.49
CA ILE A 59 -5.43 -10.58 -5.27
C ILE A 59 -5.71 -9.11 -5.57
N PHE A 60 -6.38 -8.82 -6.69
CA PHE A 60 -6.74 -7.46 -7.06
C PHE A 60 -7.68 -6.82 -6.03
N GLU A 61 -8.75 -7.50 -5.62
CA GLU A 61 -9.66 -6.99 -4.60
C GLU A 61 -8.94 -6.69 -3.28
N GLU A 62 -8.06 -7.59 -2.82
CA GLU A 62 -7.28 -7.42 -1.60
C GLU A 62 -6.32 -6.23 -1.71
N LEU A 63 -5.60 -6.09 -2.82
CA LEU A 63 -4.70 -4.96 -3.06
C LEU A 63 -5.45 -3.63 -3.12
N VAL A 64 -6.63 -3.59 -3.75
CA VAL A 64 -7.48 -2.41 -3.81
C VAL A 64 -7.99 -2.05 -2.42
N ALA A 65 -8.50 -3.01 -1.66
CA ALA A 65 -8.95 -2.79 -0.28
C ALA A 65 -7.80 -2.27 0.61
N HIS A 66 -6.61 -2.86 0.48
CA HIS A 66 -5.41 -2.41 1.18
C HIS A 66 -5.03 -0.97 0.80
N GLN A 67 -5.02 -0.65 -0.49
CA GLN A 67 -4.67 0.68 -0.98
C GLN A 67 -5.68 1.73 -0.52
N ILE A 68 -6.99 1.43 -0.53
CA ILE A 68 -8.03 2.32 -0.01
C ILE A 68 -7.81 2.58 1.48
N SER A 69 -7.46 1.56 2.26
CA SER A 69 -7.15 1.71 3.69
C SER A 69 -5.97 2.66 3.92
N LEU A 70 -4.87 2.49 3.15
CA LEU A 70 -3.70 3.38 3.20
C LEU A 70 -4.04 4.82 2.81
N LEU A 71 -4.83 5.01 1.75
CA LEU A 71 -5.28 6.33 1.30
C LEU A 71 -6.19 7.01 2.32
N THR A 72 -7.10 6.26 2.93
CA THR A 72 -8.00 6.76 3.98
C THR A 72 -7.18 7.21 5.20
N ARG A 73 -6.22 6.39 5.63
CA ARG A 73 -5.31 6.76 6.73
C ARG A 73 -4.48 7.99 6.39
N ARG A 74 -3.94 8.07 5.17
CA ARG A 74 -3.20 9.24 4.68
C ARG A 74 -4.06 10.50 4.69
N TYR A 75 -5.28 10.42 4.18
CA TYR A 75 -6.22 11.53 4.17
C TYR A 75 -6.55 12.00 5.59
N TYR A 76 -6.83 11.06 6.50
CA TYR A 76 -7.05 11.35 7.91
C TYR A 76 -5.87 12.10 8.53
N ILE A 77 -4.64 11.58 8.39
CA ILE A 77 -3.45 12.24 8.94
C ILE A 77 -3.25 13.64 8.35
N GLN A 78 -3.49 13.83 7.05
CA GLN A 78 -3.35 15.14 6.39
C GLN A 78 -4.41 16.16 6.83
N SER A 79 -5.54 15.71 7.40
CA SER A 79 -6.58 16.58 7.95
C SER A 79 -6.26 17.12 9.35
N ILE A 80 -5.31 16.51 10.05
CA ILE A 80 -4.85 16.96 11.37
C ILE A 80 -3.97 18.19 11.19
N ALA A 81 -4.21 19.25 11.96
CA ALA A 81 -3.31 20.41 11.99
C ALA A 81 -1.99 20.05 12.69
N ALA A 82 -0.86 20.48 12.10
CA ALA A 82 0.47 20.29 12.69
C ALA A 82 1.22 21.62 12.79
N PRO A 83 2.06 21.82 13.81
CA PRO A 83 2.87 23.03 13.93
C PRO A 83 3.74 23.26 12.69
N VAL A 84 3.70 24.48 12.17
CA VAL A 84 4.57 24.91 11.08
C VAL A 84 5.97 25.15 11.62
N ILE A 85 6.96 24.46 11.08
CA ILE A 85 8.37 24.64 11.43
C ILE A 85 9.07 25.40 10.31
N SER A 86 9.44 26.63 10.60
CA SER A 86 10.26 27.44 9.68
C SER A 86 11.71 26.95 9.70
N PRO A 87 12.41 26.87 8.54
CA PRO A 87 13.81 26.48 8.50
C PRO A 87 14.68 27.43 9.32
N SER A 88 15.68 26.86 9.98
CA SER A 88 16.69 27.66 10.67
C SER A 88 17.50 28.47 9.66
N LYS A 89 17.74 29.75 9.97
CA LYS A 89 18.61 30.61 9.18
C LYS A 89 20.11 30.39 9.46
N GLN A 90 20.46 29.77 10.60
CA GLN A 90 21.84 29.73 11.11
C GLN A 90 22.26 28.34 11.60
N ILE A 91 21.41 27.64 12.36
CA ILE A 91 21.79 26.37 13.01
C ILE A 91 22.03 25.28 11.98
N ALA A 92 21.22 25.23 10.92
CA ALA A 92 21.36 24.22 9.88
C ALA A 92 22.69 24.31 9.12
N SER A 93 23.11 25.53 8.76
CA SER A 93 24.40 25.73 8.07
C SER A 93 25.59 25.49 9.00
N GLN A 94 25.48 25.88 10.28
CA GLN A 94 26.51 25.59 11.28
C GLN A 94 26.68 24.09 11.51
N LEU A 95 25.60 23.33 11.58
CA LEU A 95 25.64 21.87 11.71
C LEU A 95 26.35 21.22 10.52
N VAL A 96 25.97 21.59 9.29
CA VAL A 96 26.59 21.05 8.07
C VAL A 96 28.08 21.38 8.02
N ALA A 97 28.48 22.57 8.43
CA ALA A 97 29.89 22.98 8.47
C ALA A 97 30.74 22.20 9.49
N GLN A 98 30.13 21.58 10.50
CA GLN A 98 30.82 20.79 11.52
C GLN A 98 30.93 19.29 11.16
N LEU A 99 30.27 18.85 10.08
CA LEU A 99 30.34 17.44 9.68
C LEU A 99 31.74 17.12 9.13
N PRO A 100 32.32 15.95 9.48
CA PRO A 100 33.62 15.52 8.96
C PRO A 100 33.56 15.01 7.50
N PHE A 101 32.44 15.24 6.82
CA PHE A 101 32.19 14.85 5.43
C PHE A 101 31.23 15.86 4.78
N GLN A 102 31.23 15.88 3.45
CA GLN A 102 30.24 16.65 2.69
C GLN A 102 28.98 15.81 2.50
N PRO A 103 27.78 16.36 2.78
CA PRO A 103 26.54 15.65 2.50
C PRO A 103 26.44 15.25 1.04
N THR A 104 25.93 14.04 0.78
CA THR A 104 25.69 13.60 -0.59
C THR A 104 24.57 14.43 -1.24
N ASN A 105 24.55 14.48 -2.57
CA ASN A 105 23.44 15.16 -3.29
C ASN A 105 22.06 14.59 -2.90
N ALA A 106 21.99 13.29 -2.56
CA ALA A 106 20.78 12.66 -2.06
C ALA A 106 20.39 13.20 -0.67
N GLN A 107 21.34 13.28 0.27
CA GLN A 107 21.11 13.83 1.61
C GLN A 107 20.67 15.31 1.54
N VAL A 108 21.28 16.13 0.67
CA VAL A 108 20.89 17.53 0.46
C VAL A 108 19.46 17.62 -0.06
N ARG A 109 19.11 16.83 -1.08
CA ARG A 109 17.76 16.80 -1.66
C ARG A 109 16.71 16.36 -0.65
N VAL A 110 16.94 15.26 0.06
CA VAL A 110 16.00 14.73 1.09
C VAL A 110 15.82 15.73 2.22
N SER A 111 16.89 16.41 2.65
CA SER A 111 16.80 17.46 3.68
C SER A 111 15.94 18.63 3.21
N ALA A 112 16.07 19.06 1.95
CA ALA A 112 15.23 20.11 1.39
C ALA A 112 13.76 19.69 1.27
N GLU A 113 13.49 18.44 0.90
CA GLU A 113 12.14 17.87 0.85
C GLU A 113 11.49 17.82 2.24
N ILE A 114 12.22 17.37 3.27
CA ILE A 114 11.77 17.38 4.67
C ILE A 114 11.44 18.81 5.12
N LEU A 115 12.33 19.77 4.85
CA LEU A 115 12.09 21.17 5.22
C LEU A 115 10.89 21.76 4.49
N ALA A 116 10.61 21.35 3.25
CA ALA A 116 9.43 21.77 2.52
C ALA A 116 8.14 21.18 3.11
N ASP A 117 8.18 19.93 3.58
CA ASP A 117 7.05 19.27 4.22
C ASP A 117 6.76 19.88 5.61
N LEU A 118 7.81 20.12 6.42
CA LEU A 118 7.70 20.70 7.78
C LEU A 118 7.18 22.16 7.81
N LYS A 119 7.27 22.88 6.68
CA LYS A 119 6.68 24.22 6.53
C LYS A 119 5.16 24.20 6.37
N GLN A 120 4.56 23.04 6.14
CA GLN A 120 3.12 22.91 5.90
C GLN A 120 2.38 22.77 7.23
N ASN A 121 1.15 23.28 7.32
CA ASN A 121 0.30 23.13 8.50
C ASN A 121 -0.35 21.73 8.62
N LYS A 122 0.33 20.70 8.11
CA LYS A 122 -0.12 19.31 8.12
C LYS A 122 1.06 18.38 8.43
N PRO A 123 0.85 17.22 9.06
CA PRO A 123 1.92 16.29 9.38
C PRO A 123 2.72 15.88 8.13
N MET A 124 4.05 15.88 8.25
CA MET A 124 4.93 15.28 7.25
C MET A 124 4.75 13.76 7.25
N LEU A 125 4.43 13.19 6.09
CA LEU A 125 4.29 11.74 5.89
C LEU A 125 5.34 11.24 4.91
N ARG A 126 6.56 11.07 5.40
CA ARG A 126 7.72 10.68 4.60
C ARG A 126 8.45 9.51 5.24
N LEU A 127 8.78 8.51 4.42
CA LEU A 127 9.74 7.49 4.76
C LEU A 127 11.08 7.86 4.13
N VAL A 128 12.11 8.04 4.96
CA VAL A 128 13.47 8.24 4.48
C VAL A 128 14.15 6.87 4.42
N GLN A 129 14.59 6.46 3.23
CA GLN A 129 15.30 5.21 3.02
C GLN A 129 16.66 5.50 2.39
N GLY A 130 17.68 4.85 2.93
CA GLY A 130 19.05 4.84 2.42
C GLY A 130 19.76 3.61 2.96
N ASP A 131 20.71 3.09 2.20
CA ASP A 131 21.58 2.01 2.67
C ASP A 131 22.53 2.52 3.76
N VAL A 132 23.06 1.62 4.57
CA VAL A 132 24.00 1.99 5.65
C VAL A 132 25.25 2.64 5.03
N GLY A 133 25.49 3.90 5.39
CA GLY A 133 26.63 4.69 4.89
C GLY A 133 26.34 5.66 3.75
N ALA A 134 25.07 5.81 3.33
CA ALA A 134 24.61 6.73 2.29
C ALA A 134 24.31 8.17 2.77
#